data_AF-A0AAU6XXB1-F1
#
_entry.id   AF-A0AAU6XXB1-F1
#
_cell.length_a   1.000
_cell.length_b   1.000
_cell.length_c   1.000
_cell.angle_alpha   90.00
_cell.angle_beta   90.00
_cell.angle_gamma   90.00
#
_symmetry.space_group_name_H-M   'P 1'
#
loop_
_entity.id
_entity.type
_entity.pdbx_description
1 polymer ?
#
loop_
_entity_poly.entity_id
_entity_poly.type
_entity_poly.pdbx_seq_one_letter_code
_entity_poly.pdbx_strand_id
1 'polypeptide(L)'
;METFEIPVGPSQRLLKIEPQGTTNTYKIFAADRAQDWIDHEQARSVDIPDDGLLGTITVRSERDFDFEGGGAFSGDEILGIAAQITLHPSFQQQ
;
A
#
# COMPACT_ATOMS: atom_id res chain seq x y z
N MET A 1 7.23 13.78 -7.46
CA MET A 1 6.75 13.21 -6.18
C MET A 1 7.70 12.10 -5.80
N GLU A 2 8.08 12.00 -4.53
CA GLU A 2 9.05 11.00 -4.05
C GLU A 2 8.32 9.79 -3.45
N THR A 3 8.94 8.61 -3.54
CA THR A 3 8.50 7.42 -2.83
C THR A 3 8.64 7.64 -1.31
N PHE A 4 7.70 7.13 -0.54
CA PHE A 4 7.71 7.20 0.92
C PHE A 4 7.29 5.87 1.54
N GLU A 5 7.48 5.72 2.85
CA GLU A 5 7.19 4.48 3.56
C GLU A 5 6.11 4.70 4.63
N ILE A 6 5.21 3.73 4.79
CA ILE A 6 4.15 3.76 5.81
C ILE A 6 4.06 2.42 6.55
N PRO A 7 3.93 2.40 7.89
CA PRO A 7 3.65 1.19 8.65
C PRO A 7 2.18 0.77 8.54
N VAL A 8 1.88 -0.52 8.39
CA VAL A 8 0.48 -1.00 8.31
C VAL A 8 0.19 -2.13 9.28
N GLY A 9 -1.01 -2.06 9.85
CA GLY A 9 -1.59 -3.09 10.72
C GLY A 9 -0.91 -3.19 12.09
N PRO A 10 -1.38 -4.13 12.93
CA PRO A 10 -0.83 -4.35 14.28
C PRO A 10 0.62 -4.86 14.26
N SER A 11 1.07 -5.42 13.13
CA SER A 11 2.45 -5.87 12.93
C SER A 11 3.42 -4.77 12.52
N GLN A 12 2.94 -3.53 12.31
CA GLN A 12 3.74 -2.38 11.83
C GLN A 12 4.62 -2.71 10.62
N ARG A 13 4.08 -3.44 9.64
CA ARG A 13 4.87 -3.79 8.45
C ARG A 13 5.11 -2.56 7.62
N LEU A 14 6.35 -2.41 7.14
CA LEU A 14 6.70 -1.25 6.34
C LEU A 14 6.30 -1.49 4.89
N LEU A 15 5.50 -0.57 4.36
CA LEU A 15 5.13 -0.51 2.95
C LEU A 15 5.86 0.63 2.28
N LYS A 16 6.29 0.39 1.04
CA LYS A 16 6.87 1.41 0.17
C LYS A 16 5.80 1.89 -0.80
N ILE A 17 5.53 3.19 -0.79
CA ILE A 17 4.47 3.85 -1.54
C ILE A 17 5.08 4.68 -2.65
N GLU A 18 4.78 4.34 -3.90
CA GLU A 18 5.31 5.02 -5.08
C GLU A 18 4.20 5.80 -5.81
N PRO A 19 4.23 7.14 -5.78
CA PRO A 19 3.26 7.99 -6.47
C PRO A 19 3.32 7.83 -7.99
N GLN A 20 2.16 7.67 -8.64
CA GLN A 20 2.03 7.57 -10.09
C GLN A 20 1.62 8.93 -10.70
N GLY A 21 2.54 9.89 -10.66
CA GLY A 21 2.46 11.12 -11.45
C GLY A 21 1.45 12.18 -10.96
N THR A 22 0.22 12.14 -11.48
CA THR A 22 -0.74 13.28 -11.44
C THR A 22 -2.09 12.99 -10.80
N THR A 23 -2.39 11.73 -10.54
CA THR A 23 -3.56 11.33 -9.73
C THR A 23 -3.02 10.92 -8.38
N ASN A 24 -3.81 11.03 -7.30
CA ASN A 24 -3.50 10.44 -5.99
C ASN A 24 -3.55 8.90 -6.06
N THR A 25 -2.83 8.34 -7.02
CA THR A 25 -2.69 6.93 -7.34
C THR A 25 -1.28 6.52 -6.95
N TYR A 26 -1.17 5.44 -6.19
CA TYR A 26 0.08 4.98 -5.61
C TYR A 26 0.21 3.48 -5.81
N LYS A 27 1.40 3.04 -6.22
CA LYS A 27 1.77 1.63 -6.15
C LYS A 27 2.27 1.32 -4.75
N ILE A 28 1.87 0.17 -4.23
CA ILE A 28 2.20 -0.28 -2.89
C ILE A 28 3.10 -1.50 -3.02
N PHE A 29 4.30 -1.42 -2.46
CA PHE A 29 5.26 -2.49 -2.43
C PHE A 29 5.57 -2.90 -0.99
N ALA A 30 6.00 -4.13 -0.80
CA ALA A 30 6.67 -4.54 0.44
C ALA A 30 7.97 -3.73 0.61
N ALA A 31 8.18 -3.06 1.76
CA ALA A 31 9.45 -2.38 2.05
C ALA A 31 10.47 -3.29 2.76
N ASP A 32 10.00 -4.27 3.54
CA ASP A 32 10.83 -5.33 4.11
C ASP A 32 11.36 -6.29 3.02
N ARG A 33 12.35 -7.15 3.35
CA ARG A 33 12.84 -8.15 2.39
C ARG A 33 11.64 -8.94 1.86
N ALA A 34 11.46 -8.96 0.54
CA ALA A 34 10.33 -9.61 -0.12
C ALA A 34 10.04 -11.02 0.44
N GLN A 35 11.08 -11.75 0.88
CA GLN A 35 10.94 -13.06 1.53
C GLN A 35 10.10 -13.04 2.82
N ASP A 36 10.25 -12.05 3.71
CA ASP A 36 9.46 -11.97 4.96
C ASP A 36 7.98 -11.70 4.66
N TRP A 37 7.71 -10.94 3.60
CA TRP A 37 6.36 -10.71 3.08
C TRP A 37 5.80 -11.96 2.39
N ILE A 38 6.58 -12.62 1.56
CA ILE A 38 6.20 -13.86 0.87
C ILE A 38 5.90 -14.95 1.90
N ASP A 39 6.73 -15.14 2.92
CA ASP A 39 6.49 -16.18 3.94
C ASP A 39 5.20 -15.91 4.74
N HIS A 40 4.87 -14.64 4.98
CA HIS A 40 3.64 -14.26 5.65
C HIS A 40 2.39 -14.36 4.74
N GLU A 41 2.49 -13.89 3.51
CA GLU A 41 1.38 -13.85 2.56
C GLU A 41 1.14 -15.22 1.89
N GLN A 42 2.17 -16.07 1.75
CA GLN A 42 1.98 -17.49 1.41
C GLN A 42 1.18 -18.22 2.48
N ALA A 43 1.32 -17.84 3.77
CA ALA A 43 0.43 -18.35 4.82
C ALA A 43 -1.03 -17.91 4.63
N ARG A 44 -1.26 -16.84 3.86
CA ARG A 44 -2.59 -16.36 3.45
C ARG A 44 -2.97 -16.76 2.01
N SER A 45 -2.12 -17.52 1.32
CA SER A 45 -2.26 -17.92 -0.10
C SER A 45 -2.42 -16.74 -1.06
N VAL A 46 -1.69 -15.66 -0.82
CA VAL A 46 -1.62 -14.51 -1.74
C VAL A 46 -0.35 -14.61 -2.58
N ASP A 47 -0.51 -14.60 -3.90
CA ASP A 47 0.61 -14.54 -4.84
C ASP A 47 1.18 -13.11 -4.87
N ILE A 48 2.38 -12.92 -4.32
CA ILE A 48 3.15 -11.69 -4.48
C ILE A 48 4.04 -11.82 -5.72
N PRO A 49 3.99 -10.90 -6.69
CA PRO A 49 4.88 -10.90 -7.84
C PRO A 49 6.35 -10.69 -7.44
N ASP A 50 7.29 -11.12 -8.30
CA ASP A 50 8.74 -11.04 -8.03
C ASP A 50 9.26 -9.60 -7.80
N ASP A 51 8.54 -8.59 -8.29
CA ASP A 51 8.86 -7.17 -8.07
C ASP A 51 8.38 -6.63 -6.72
N GLY A 52 7.66 -7.44 -5.93
CA GLY A 52 7.13 -7.09 -4.63
C GLY A 52 5.91 -6.18 -4.66
N LEU A 53 5.24 -6.01 -5.81
CA LEU A 53 4.03 -5.20 -5.93
C LEU A 53 2.83 -5.87 -5.25
N LEU A 54 2.30 -5.23 -4.21
CA LEU A 54 1.14 -5.73 -3.45
C LEU A 54 -0.19 -5.20 -3.99
N GLY A 55 -0.16 -4.06 -4.69
CA GLY A 55 -1.33 -3.49 -5.34
C GLY A 55 -1.16 -2.02 -5.72
N THR A 56 -2.24 -1.45 -6.25
CA THR A 56 -2.35 -0.03 -6.58
C THR A 56 -3.55 0.54 -5.83
N ILE A 57 -3.38 1.70 -5.20
CA ILE A 57 -4.47 2.44 -4.53
C ILE A 57 -4.66 3.80 -5.18
N THR A 58 -5.91 4.19 -5.43
CA THR A 58 -6.28 5.55 -5.82
C THR A 58 -7.07 6.18 -4.69
N VAL A 59 -6.53 7.22 -4.06
CA VAL A 59 -7.08 7.86 -2.85
C VAL A 59 -7.71 9.20 -3.21
N ARG A 60 -9.02 9.33 -3.01
CA ARG A 60 -9.74 10.61 -3.11
C ARG A 60 -9.91 11.25 -1.73
N SER A 61 -10.13 10.43 -0.70
CA SER A 61 -10.08 10.82 0.71
C SER A 61 -9.72 9.61 1.59
N GLU A 62 -9.58 9.80 2.91
CA GLU A 62 -9.35 8.72 3.86
C GLU A 62 -10.35 7.56 3.71
N ARG A 63 -11.61 7.86 3.35
CA ARG A 63 -12.70 6.88 3.23
C ARG A 63 -13.24 6.70 1.82
N ASP A 64 -12.65 7.38 0.84
CA ASP A 64 -13.00 7.25 -0.57
C ASP A 64 -11.72 6.92 -1.33
N PHE A 65 -11.54 5.63 -1.59
CA PHE A 65 -10.41 5.10 -2.32
C PHE A 65 -10.83 3.85 -3.10
N ASP A 66 -10.12 3.59 -4.19
CA ASP A 66 -10.16 2.32 -4.91
C ASP A 66 -8.84 1.59 -4.72
N PHE A 67 -8.90 0.28 -4.44
CA PHE A 67 -7.72 -0.57 -4.33
C PHE A 67 -7.82 -1.73 -5.31
N GLU A 68 -6.75 -1.94 -6.09
CA GLU A 68 -6.59 -3.04 -7.02
C GLU A 68 -5.36 -3.87 -6.58
N GLY A 69 -5.57 -5.12 -6.16
CA GLY A 69 -4.48 -5.99 -5.71
C GLY A 69 -4.92 -7.41 -5.40
N GLY A 70 -3.95 -8.30 -5.18
CA GLY A 70 -4.14 -9.74 -5.03
C GLY A 70 -4.72 -10.22 -3.69
N GLY A 71 -5.30 -9.33 -2.88
CA GLY A 71 -5.85 -9.69 -1.56
C GLY A 71 -4.83 -9.68 -0.41
N ALA A 72 -3.65 -9.08 -0.60
CA ALA A 72 -2.61 -8.93 0.42
C ALA A 72 -3.05 -8.15 1.67
N PHE A 73 -4.11 -7.34 1.54
CA PHE A 73 -4.62 -6.48 2.60
C PHE A 73 -6.11 -6.76 2.86
N SER A 74 -6.47 -6.73 4.15
CA SER A 74 -7.87 -6.65 4.60
C SER A 74 -8.43 -5.24 4.41
N GLY A 75 -9.76 -5.08 4.50
CA GLY A 75 -10.40 -3.77 4.35
C GLY A 75 -9.91 -2.72 5.35
N ASP A 76 -9.69 -3.11 6.61
CA ASP A 76 -9.15 -2.20 7.65
C ASP A 76 -7.70 -1.79 7.38
N GLU A 77 -6.90 -2.69 6.82
CA GLU A 77 -5.51 -2.38 6.41
C GLU A 77 -5.49 -1.38 5.26
N ILE A 78 -6.36 -1.55 4.25
CA ILE A 78 -6.47 -0.61 3.13
C ILE A 78 -6.97 0.76 3.63
N LEU A 79 -7.92 0.79 4.55
CA LEU A 79 -8.38 2.03 5.19
C LEU A 79 -7.24 2.75 5.92
N GLY A 80 -6.42 2.01 6.69
CA GLY A 80 -5.25 2.57 7.38
C GLY A 80 -4.16 3.06 6.41
N ILE A 81 -3.99 2.40 5.26
CA ILE A 81 -3.11 2.86 4.17
C ILE A 81 -3.61 4.18 3.62
N ALA A 82 -4.88 4.26 3.22
CA ALA A 82 -5.48 5.47 2.67
C ALA A 82 -5.36 6.64 3.66
N ALA A 83 -5.66 6.42 4.94
CA ALA A 83 -5.51 7.41 6.00
C ALA A 83 -4.08 7.99 6.05
N GLN A 84 -3.06 7.12 6.08
CA GLN A 84 -1.66 7.57 6.13
C GLN A 84 -1.23 8.30 4.86
N ILE A 85 -1.69 7.86 3.69
CA ILE A 85 -1.44 8.55 2.41
C ILE A 85 -2.02 9.96 2.46
N THR A 86 -3.27 10.14 2.93
CA THR A 86 -3.89 11.48 2.99
C THR A 86 -3.18 12.46 3.94
N LEU A 87 -2.43 11.95 4.92
CA LEU A 87 -1.62 12.74 5.83
C LEU A 87 -0.23 13.08 5.25
N HIS A 88 0.18 12.42 4.16
CA HIS A 88 1.51 12.60 3.58
C HIS A 88 1.56 13.84 2.67
N PRO A 89 2.66 14.63 2.67
CA PRO A 89 2.79 15.82 1.82
C PRO A 89 2.71 15.58 0.30
N SER A 90 2.84 14.33 -0.14
CA SER A 90 2.68 13.95 -1.55
C SER A 90 1.21 13.87 -1.99
N PHE A 91 0.27 13.82 -1.05
CA PHE A 91 -1.15 13.82 -1.35
C PHE A 91 -1.62 15.21 -1.80
N GLN A 92 -2.27 15.27 -2.96
CA GLN A 92 -2.84 16.50 -3.48
C GLN A 92 -4.30 16.58 -3.08
N GLN A 93 -4.63 17.52 -2.19
CA GLN A 93 -6.04 17.83 -1.91
C GLN A 93 -6.70 18.32 -3.20
N GLN A 94 -7.72 17.60 -3.67
CA GLN A 94 -8.53 17.97 -4.83
C GLN A 94 -9.63 18.96 -4.45
#